data_AF-A0A7S1NSC4-F1
#
_entry.id   AF-A0A7S1NSC4-F1
#
_cell.length_a   1.000
_cell.length_b   1.000
_cell.length_c   1.000
_cell.angle_alpha   90.00
_cell.angle_beta   90.00
_cell.angle_gamma   90.00
#
_symmetry.space_group_name_H-M   'P 1'
#
loop_
_entity.id
_entity.type
_entity.pdbx_description
1 polymer ?
#
loop_
_entity_poly.entity_id
_entity_poly.type
_entity_poly.pdbx_seq_one_letter_code
_entity_poly.pdbx_strand_id
1 'polypeptide(L)'
;FFSIGSMALSFSNLLLVALQCYFLLMNVTVERSYCESPFKAGDTRFLVLETIDFCQAHNPLFLARPEWMRVATCIHAYAFCPFYILVALAALFDAWARVRTPILLFMGAKLNAIMFYHVMEFTSDTPPEHLVPYFAVEGPYLLSIALVTFKAASAPSIKTKAKGS
;
A
#
# COMPACT_ATOMS: atom_id res chain seq x y z
N PHE A 1 12.52 -1.85 29.88
CA PHE A 1 13.94 -1.65 29.56
C PHE A 1 14.12 -1.82 28.06
N PHE A 2 14.17 -0.72 27.31
CA PHE A 2 14.59 -0.75 25.91
C PHE A 2 16.11 -0.84 25.91
N SER A 3 16.65 -2.00 25.55
CA SER A 3 18.07 -2.13 25.25
C SER A 3 18.32 -1.42 23.93
N ILE A 4 19.00 -0.28 23.97
CA ILE A 4 19.49 0.44 22.80
C ILE A 4 20.79 -0.24 22.37
N GLY A 5 20.71 -1.53 22.04
CA GLY A 5 21.74 -2.21 21.27
C GLY A 5 21.54 -1.87 19.81
N SER A 6 22.60 -1.51 19.10
CA SER A 6 22.62 -1.23 17.65
C SER A 6 21.81 -2.28 16.89
N MET A 7 20.55 -1.95 16.60
CA MET A 7 19.63 -2.83 15.87
C MET A 7 19.82 -2.46 14.41
N ALA A 8 20.86 -3.04 13.78
CA ALA A 8 21.00 -2.95 12.34
C ALA A 8 19.72 -3.54 11.73
N LEU A 9 18.87 -2.67 11.19
CA LEU A 9 17.66 -3.08 10.51
C LEU A 9 18.06 -3.96 9.35
N SER A 10 17.50 -5.18 9.30
CA SER A 10 17.70 -6.03 8.13
C SER A 10 17.28 -5.28 6.86
N PHE A 11 17.94 -5.56 5.74
CA PHE A 11 17.58 -4.96 4.45
C PHE A 11 16.07 -5.10 4.15
N SER A 12 15.49 -6.26 4.45
CA SER A 12 14.04 -6.49 4.29
C SER A 12 13.17 -5.54 5.12
N ASN A 13 13.59 -5.18 6.35
CA ASN A 13 12.84 -4.23 7.18
C ASN A 13 13.00 -2.80 6.65
N LEU A 14 14.21 -2.42 6.21
CA LEU A 14 14.44 -1.11 5.58
C LEU A 14 13.60 -0.94 4.31
N LEU A 15 13.59 -1.96 3.45
CA LEU A 15 12.78 -1.99 2.24
C LEU A 15 11.28 -1.87 2.57
N LEU A 16 10.79 -2.60 3.57
CA LEU A 16 9.40 -2.51 4.00
C LEU A 16 9.03 -1.12 4.50
N VAL A 17 9.89 -0.48 5.29
CA VAL A 17 9.69 0.90 5.75
C VAL A 17 9.67 1.86 4.56
N ALA A 18 10.62 1.74 3.63
CA ALA A 18 10.67 2.57 2.42
C ALA A 18 9.39 2.43 1.58
N LEU A 19 8.90 1.20 1.39
CA LEU A 19 7.63 0.92 0.71
C LEU A 19 6.45 1.56 1.44
N GLN A 20 6.36 1.46 2.77
CA GLN A 20 5.27 2.09 3.52
C GLN A 20 5.33 3.63 3.43
N CYS A 21 6.52 4.22 3.48
CA CYS A 21 6.70 5.66 3.27
C CYS A 21 6.25 6.08 1.87
N TYR A 22 6.58 5.29 0.85
CA TYR A 22 6.11 5.50 -0.52
C TYR A 22 4.58 5.44 -0.60
N PHE A 23 3.92 4.43 -0.01
CA PHE A 23 2.45 4.35 -0.02
C PHE A 23 1.80 5.49 0.74
N LEU A 24 2.36 5.91 1.87
CA LEU A 24 1.87 7.06 2.64
C LEU A 24 1.99 8.34 1.82
N LEU A 25 3.09 8.52 1.09
CA LEU A 25 3.26 9.65 0.19
C LEU A 25 2.15 9.65 -0.87
N MET A 26 2.00 8.54 -1.61
CA MET A 26 0.97 8.40 -2.66
C MET A 26 -0.46 8.59 -2.12
N ASN A 27 -0.75 8.07 -0.93
CA ASN A 27 -2.03 8.23 -0.24
C ASN A 27 -2.36 9.71 -0.02
N VAL A 28 -1.43 10.45 0.57
CA VAL A 28 -1.65 11.84 0.99
C VAL A 28 -1.66 12.79 -0.22
N THR A 29 -0.92 12.47 -1.27
CA THR A 29 -0.74 13.34 -2.44
C THR A 29 -1.73 13.00 -3.54
N VAL A 30 -1.51 11.91 -4.25
CA VAL A 30 -2.22 11.53 -5.47
C VAL A 30 -3.61 11.02 -5.15
N GLU A 31 -3.72 10.03 -4.27
CA GLU A 31 -4.97 9.28 -4.08
C GLU A 31 -6.04 10.09 -3.35
N ARG A 32 -5.64 10.86 -2.33
CA ARG A 32 -6.55 11.79 -1.67
C ARG A 32 -7.04 12.85 -2.64
N SER A 33 -6.14 13.41 -3.44
CA SER A 33 -6.49 14.37 -4.49
C SER A 33 -7.48 13.78 -5.50
N TYR A 34 -7.27 12.52 -5.88
CA TYR A 34 -8.11 11.76 -6.81
C TYR A 34 -9.49 11.46 -6.23
N CYS A 35 -9.55 11.12 -4.94
CA CYS A 35 -10.79 10.89 -4.22
C CYS A 35 -11.66 12.15 -4.19
N GLU A 36 -11.06 13.29 -3.88
CA GLU A 36 -11.76 14.57 -3.68
C GLU A 36 -12.31 15.14 -5.00
N SER A 37 -11.52 15.13 -6.09
CA SER A 37 -11.96 15.68 -7.37
C SER A 37 -11.22 15.08 -8.57
N PRO A 38 -11.81 15.14 -9.78
CA PRO A 38 -11.09 14.79 -11.00
C PRO A 38 -9.83 15.65 -11.17
N PHE A 39 -8.77 15.04 -11.67
CA PHE A 39 -7.55 15.74 -12.04
C PHE A 39 -7.79 16.67 -13.23
N LYS A 40 -7.07 17.80 -13.25
CA LYS A 40 -7.22 18.84 -14.29
C LYS A 40 -5.85 19.25 -14.82
N ALA A 41 -5.81 19.65 -16.08
CA ALA A 41 -4.62 20.29 -16.63
C ALA A 41 -4.28 21.54 -15.81
N GLY A 42 -3.02 21.68 -15.39
CA GLY A 42 -2.55 22.78 -14.53
C GLY A 42 -2.75 22.57 -13.03
N ASP A 43 -3.01 21.35 -12.57
CA ASP A 43 -3.03 21.04 -11.14
C ASP A 43 -1.65 21.29 -10.50
N THR A 44 -1.64 21.99 -9.36
CA THR A 44 -0.43 22.37 -8.64
C THR A 44 -0.16 21.49 -7.41
N ARG A 45 -1.06 20.55 -7.12
CA ARG A 45 -0.89 19.60 -6.01
C ARG A 45 0.28 18.66 -6.32
N PHE A 46 1.08 18.38 -5.29
CA PHE A 46 2.30 17.59 -5.42
C PHE A 46 2.04 16.21 -6.06
N LEU A 47 2.83 15.84 -7.06
CA LEU A 47 2.75 14.59 -7.84
C LEU A 47 1.51 14.41 -8.72
N VAL A 48 0.53 15.33 -8.70
CA VAL A 48 -0.69 15.18 -9.50
C VAL A 48 -0.41 15.40 -10.98
N LEU A 49 0.42 16.39 -11.34
CA LEU A 49 0.75 16.66 -12.74
C LEU A 49 1.52 15.49 -13.37
N GLU A 50 2.53 14.97 -12.66
CA GLU A 50 3.29 13.80 -13.08
C GLU A 50 2.41 12.56 -13.22
N THR A 51 1.39 12.42 -12.35
CA THR A 51 0.40 11.34 -12.46
C THR A 51 -0.48 11.53 -13.69
N ILE A 52 -0.93 12.76 -13.99
CA ILE A 52 -1.70 13.03 -15.21
C ILE A 52 -0.88 12.64 -16.44
N ASP A 53 0.36 13.11 -16.54
CA ASP A 53 1.24 12.85 -17.69
C ASP A 53 1.47 11.35 -17.88
N PHE A 54 1.74 10.63 -16.79
CA PHE A 54 1.89 9.17 -16.81
C PHE A 54 0.60 8.47 -17.26
N CYS A 55 -0.54 8.83 -16.68
CA CYS A 55 -1.81 8.19 -16.98
C CYS A 55 -2.28 8.49 -18.41
N GLN A 56 -2.03 9.68 -18.95
CA GLN A 56 -2.30 9.98 -20.36
C GLN A 56 -1.54 9.05 -21.31
N ALA A 57 -0.30 8.70 -20.97
CA ALA A 57 0.54 7.84 -21.79
C ALA A 57 0.29 6.34 -21.57
N HIS A 58 -0.10 5.92 -20.35
CA HIS A 58 -0.02 4.51 -19.96
C HIS A 58 -1.25 3.97 -19.22
N ASN A 59 -2.12 4.83 -18.68
CA ASN A 59 -3.33 4.42 -17.98
C ASN A 59 -4.46 5.46 -18.13
N PRO A 60 -5.11 5.54 -19.31
CA PRO A 60 -6.18 6.49 -19.53
C PRO A 60 -7.43 6.19 -18.69
N LEU A 61 -7.65 4.93 -18.28
CA LEU A 61 -8.78 4.53 -17.44
C LEU A 61 -8.73 5.23 -16.07
N PHE A 62 -7.52 5.40 -15.52
CA PHE A 62 -7.34 6.15 -14.28
C PHE A 62 -7.88 7.58 -14.39
N LEU A 63 -7.64 8.27 -15.51
CA LEU A 63 -8.14 9.63 -15.75
C LEU A 63 -9.64 9.67 -16.08
N ALA A 64 -10.16 8.63 -16.73
CA ALA A 64 -11.60 8.47 -16.95
C ALA A 64 -12.38 8.37 -15.63
N ARG A 65 -11.70 7.93 -14.55
CA ARG A 65 -12.20 7.94 -13.17
C ARG A 65 -13.57 7.29 -13.03
N PRO A 66 -13.71 6.01 -13.42
CA PRO A 66 -14.95 5.29 -13.20
C PRO A 66 -15.24 5.21 -11.69
N GLU A 67 -16.53 5.14 -11.33
CA GLU A 67 -16.95 5.28 -9.94
C GLU A 67 -16.32 4.23 -9.01
N TRP A 68 -16.20 2.98 -9.45
CA TRP A 68 -15.58 1.91 -8.68
C TRP A 68 -14.12 2.22 -8.33
N MET A 69 -13.37 2.82 -9.27
CA MET A 69 -11.97 3.17 -9.07
C MET A 69 -11.86 4.35 -8.10
N ARG A 70 -12.70 5.37 -8.27
CA ARG A 70 -12.81 6.48 -7.30
C ARG A 70 -13.06 5.97 -5.89
N VAL A 71 -14.05 5.09 -5.70
CA VAL A 71 -14.40 4.55 -4.37
C VAL A 71 -13.25 3.71 -3.80
N ALA A 72 -12.63 2.86 -4.61
CA ALA A 72 -11.48 2.06 -4.18
C ALA A 72 -10.31 2.95 -3.73
N THR A 73 -9.96 3.97 -4.53
CA THR A 73 -8.91 4.93 -4.20
C THR A 73 -9.25 5.75 -2.95
N CYS A 74 -10.50 6.15 -2.74
CA CYS A 74 -10.94 6.82 -1.51
C CYS A 74 -10.76 5.92 -0.27
N ILE A 75 -11.17 4.65 -0.35
CA ILE A 75 -10.99 3.69 0.74
C ILE A 75 -9.50 3.52 1.03
N HIS A 76 -8.69 3.39 -0.02
CA HIS A 76 -7.24 3.28 0.13
C HIS A 76 -6.66 4.52 0.83
N ALA A 77 -6.97 5.73 0.35
CA ALA A 77 -6.50 7.00 0.88
C ALA A 77 -6.80 7.21 2.38
N TYR A 78 -7.98 6.81 2.84
CA TYR A 78 -8.43 7.10 4.22
C TYR A 78 -8.38 5.91 5.17
N ALA A 79 -8.63 4.69 4.70
CA ALA A 79 -8.69 3.51 5.56
C ALA A 79 -7.35 2.77 5.66
N PHE A 80 -6.51 2.79 4.63
CA PHE A 80 -5.28 1.97 4.61
C PHE A 80 -4.08 2.69 5.24
N CYS A 81 -4.07 4.03 5.23
CA CYS A 81 -3.05 4.86 5.84
C CYS A 81 -2.60 4.45 7.28
N PRO A 82 -3.50 4.25 8.26
CA PRO A 82 -3.08 3.81 9.60
C PRO A 82 -2.39 2.44 9.61
N PHE A 83 -2.74 1.55 8.68
CA PHE A 83 -2.10 0.23 8.57
C PHE A 83 -0.71 0.31 7.92
N TYR A 84 -0.45 1.25 7.02
CA TYR A 84 0.90 1.52 6.53
C TYR A 84 1.83 1.97 7.64
N ILE A 85 1.34 2.84 8.53
CA ILE A 85 2.08 3.24 9.74
C ILE A 85 2.30 2.02 10.64
N LEU A 86 1.27 1.21 10.88
CA LEU A 86 1.39 0.00 11.72
C LEU A 86 2.45 -0.98 11.18
N VAL A 87 2.48 -1.22 9.87
CA VAL A 87 3.47 -2.09 9.22
C VAL A 87 4.88 -1.50 9.32
N ALA A 88 5.04 -0.19 9.10
CA ALA A 88 6.33 0.48 9.25
C ALA A 88 6.87 0.37 10.68
N LEU A 89 6.01 0.60 11.69
CA LEU A 89 6.36 0.44 13.10
C LEU A 89 6.69 -1.03 13.44
N ALA A 90 5.95 -1.99 12.88
CA ALA A 90 6.24 -3.41 13.06
C ALA A 90 7.63 -3.77 12.52
N ALA A 91 8.02 -3.23 11.37
CA ALA A 91 9.33 -3.42 10.77
C ALA A 91 10.46 -2.74 11.55
N LEU A 92 10.23 -1.53 12.07
CA LEU A 92 11.21 -0.76 12.85
C LEU A 92 11.49 -1.37 14.23
N PHE A 93 10.45 -1.87 14.90
CA PHE A 93 10.53 -2.34 16.29
C PHE A 93 10.49 -3.86 16.43
N ASP A 94 10.57 -4.59 15.31
CA ASP A 94 10.43 -6.04 15.25
C ASP A 94 9.17 -6.56 15.99
N ALA A 95 8.07 -5.80 15.88
CA ALA A 95 6.86 -6.02 16.66
C ALA A 95 5.86 -6.99 15.99
N TRP A 96 6.28 -7.70 14.93
CA TRP A 96 5.42 -8.52 14.05
C TRP A 96 4.49 -9.47 14.80
N ALA A 97 4.97 -10.13 15.86
CA ALA A 97 4.16 -11.06 16.65
C ALA A 97 2.99 -10.36 17.39
N ARG A 98 3.19 -9.13 17.85
CA ARG A 98 2.18 -8.37 18.62
C ARG A 98 1.06 -7.83 17.74
N VAL A 99 1.39 -7.49 16.50
CA VAL A 99 0.46 -6.86 15.56
C VAL A 99 0.09 -7.80 14.40
N ARG A 100 0.38 -9.11 14.53
CA ARG A 100 0.15 -10.10 13.48
C ARG A 100 -1.29 -10.08 12.98
N THR A 101 -2.26 -10.22 13.89
CA THR A 101 -3.68 -10.33 13.53
C THR A 101 -4.17 -9.13 12.72
N PRO A 102 -4.03 -7.87 13.20
CA PRO A 102 -4.46 -6.72 12.40
C PRO A 102 -3.68 -6.57 11.08
N ILE A 103 -2.38 -6.91 11.05
CA ILE A 103 -1.60 -6.88 9.80
C ILE A 103 -2.10 -7.92 8.79
N LEU A 104 -2.39 -9.15 9.22
CA LEU A 104 -2.87 -10.21 8.31
C LEU A 104 -4.27 -9.92 7.78
N LEU A 105 -5.16 -9.36 8.62
CA LEU A 105 -6.47 -8.89 8.16
C LEU A 105 -6.33 -7.78 7.12
N PHE A 106 -5.44 -6.82 7.38
CA PHE A 106 -5.11 -5.76 6.44
C PHE A 106 -4.53 -6.30 5.12
N MET A 107 -3.63 -7.28 5.17
CA MET A 107 -3.09 -7.93 3.97
C MET A 107 -4.18 -8.66 3.18
N GLY A 108 -5.13 -9.31 3.84
CA GLY A 108 -6.29 -9.91 3.18
C GLY A 108 -7.15 -8.88 2.44
N ALA A 109 -7.45 -7.75 3.09
CA ALA A 109 -8.18 -6.64 2.47
C ALA A 109 -7.41 -6.05 1.28
N LYS A 110 -6.09 -5.86 1.43
CA LYS A 110 -5.22 -5.31 0.38
C LYS A 110 -5.11 -6.27 -0.82
N LEU A 111 -4.99 -7.58 -0.58
CA LEU A 111 -4.98 -8.60 -1.61
C LEU A 111 -6.32 -8.64 -2.37
N ASN A 112 -7.45 -8.56 -1.65
CA ASN A 112 -8.76 -8.47 -2.29
C ASN A 112 -8.88 -7.20 -3.16
N ALA A 113 -8.43 -6.05 -2.65
CA ALA A 113 -8.49 -4.78 -3.37
C ALA A 113 -7.66 -4.81 -4.66
N ILE A 114 -6.42 -5.31 -4.61
CA ILE A 114 -5.56 -5.35 -5.80
C ILE A 114 -6.05 -6.38 -6.82
N MET A 115 -6.58 -7.54 -6.39
CA MET A 115 -7.20 -8.50 -7.30
C MET A 115 -8.44 -7.91 -7.99
N PHE A 116 -9.30 -7.24 -7.23
CA PHE A 116 -10.46 -6.54 -7.79
C PHE A 116 -10.02 -5.49 -8.81
N TYR A 117 -9.05 -4.66 -8.47
CA TYR A 117 -8.50 -3.65 -9.38
C TYR A 117 -7.95 -4.28 -10.67
N HIS A 118 -7.15 -5.34 -10.57
CA HIS A 118 -6.60 -6.02 -11.75
C HIS A 118 -7.72 -6.59 -12.62
N VAL A 119 -8.69 -7.29 -12.05
CA VAL A 119 -9.82 -7.82 -12.82
C VAL A 119 -10.55 -6.68 -13.54
N MET A 120 -10.94 -5.63 -12.82
CA MET A 120 -11.68 -4.51 -13.40
C MET A 120 -10.89 -3.78 -14.48
N GLU A 121 -9.58 -3.59 -14.31
CA GLU A 121 -8.73 -2.94 -15.31
C GLU A 121 -8.63 -3.78 -16.58
N PHE A 122 -8.29 -5.07 -16.46
CA PHE A 122 -8.06 -5.97 -17.60
C PHE A 122 -9.34 -6.40 -18.31
N THR A 123 -10.51 -6.32 -17.65
CA THR A 123 -11.82 -6.58 -18.27
C THR A 123 -12.57 -5.30 -18.63
N SER A 124 -11.96 -4.13 -18.50
CA SER A 124 -12.58 -2.86 -18.90
C SER A 124 -12.61 -2.69 -20.42
N ASP A 125 -13.31 -1.65 -20.88
CA ASP A 125 -13.30 -1.24 -22.28
C ASP A 125 -11.95 -0.65 -22.72
N THR A 126 -11.06 -0.32 -21.77
CA THR A 126 -9.73 0.26 -22.03
C THR A 126 -8.65 -0.45 -21.19
N PRO A 127 -8.35 -1.73 -21.48
CA PRO A 127 -7.35 -2.47 -20.73
C PRO A 127 -5.93 -1.90 -20.93
N PRO A 128 -4.97 -2.18 -20.03
CA PRO A 128 -3.61 -1.68 -20.16
C PRO A 128 -2.92 -2.18 -21.43
N GLU A 129 -2.49 -1.26 -22.30
CA GLU A 129 -1.78 -1.60 -23.55
C GLU A 129 -0.34 -2.04 -23.30
N HIS A 130 0.28 -1.55 -22.21
CA HIS A 130 1.67 -1.80 -21.87
C HIS A 130 1.80 -2.35 -20.44
N LEU A 131 2.22 -3.61 -20.33
CA LEU A 131 2.33 -4.29 -19.03
C LEU A 131 3.46 -3.75 -18.16
N VAL A 132 4.56 -3.26 -18.76
CA VAL A 132 5.71 -2.74 -18.00
C VAL A 132 5.34 -1.51 -17.17
N PRO A 133 4.80 -0.41 -17.74
CA PRO A 133 4.39 0.75 -16.94
C PRO A 133 3.25 0.40 -15.97
N TYR A 134 2.32 -0.48 -16.35
CA TYR A 134 1.27 -0.96 -15.45
C TYR A 134 1.86 -1.61 -14.19
N PHE A 135 2.72 -2.61 -14.34
CA PHE A 135 3.34 -3.30 -13.20
C PHE A 135 4.44 -2.47 -12.53
N ALA A 136 4.94 -1.38 -13.13
CA ALA A 136 5.83 -0.47 -12.44
C ALA A 136 5.11 0.30 -11.31
N VAL A 137 3.83 0.59 -11.49
CA VAL A 137 2.98 1.24 -10.48
C VAL A 137 2.41 0.21 -9.50
N GLU A 138 1.96 -0.94 -9.99
CA GLU A 138 1.35 -2.00 -9.14
C GLU A 138 2.40 -2.86 -8.41
N GLY A 139 3.59 -2.99 -8.96
CA GLY A 139 4.68 -3.84 -8.47
C GLY A 139 5.07 -3.57 -7.02
N PRO A 140 5.27 -2.31 -6.58
CA PRO A 140 5.50 -1.98 -5.18
C PRO A 140 4.43 -2.53 -4.24
N TYR A 141 3.15 -2.47 -4.63
CA TYR A 141 2.04 -3.00 -3.83
C TYR A 141 2.10 -4.52 -3.70
N LEU A 142 2.30 -5.23 -4.81
CA LEU A 142 2.44 -6.69 -4.84
C LEU A 142 3.64 -7.16 -4.00
N LEU A 143 4.79 -6.49 -4.16
CA LEU A 143 6.00 -6.79 -3.40
C LEU A 143 5.78 -6.57 -1.89
N SER A 144 5.14 -5.46 -1.52
CA SER A 144 4.79 -5.18 -0.12
C SER A 144 3.88 -6.26 0.47
N ILE A 145 2.83 -6.66 -0.24
CA ILE A 145 1.92 -7.73 0.21
C ILE A 145 2.70 -9.02 0.49
N ALA A 146 3.58 -9.44 -0.44
CA ALA A 146 4.37 -10.65 -0.28
C ALA A 146 5.31 -10.57 0.94
N LEU A 147 6.08 -9.48 1.06
CA LEU A 147 7.05 -9.30 2.14
C LEU A 147 6.38 -9.19 3.52
N VAL A 148 5.31 -8.41 3.64
CA VAL A 148 4.58 -8.23 4.90
C VAL A 148 3.93 -9.53 5.34
N THR A 149 3.29 -10.24 4.42
CA THR A 149 2.66 -11.53 4.71
C THR A 149 3.69 -12.55 5.18
N PHE A 150 4.83 -12.64 4.49
CA PHE A 150 5.92 -13.53 4.88
C PHE A 150 6.45 -13.20 6.29
N LYS A 151 6.70 -11.93 6.59
CA LYS A 151 7.17 -11.47 7.92
C LYS A 151 6.17 -11.75 9.03
N ALA A 152 4.90 -11.40 8.82
CA ALA A 152 3.85 -11.59 9.81
C ALA A 152 3.58 -13.07 10.09
N ALA A 153 3.58 -13.91 9.05
CA ALA A 153 3.38 -15.35 9.15
C ALA A 153 4.57 -16.07 9.82
N SER A 154 5.80 -15.63 9.56
CA SER A 154 7.02 -16.23 10.12
C SER A 154 7.34 -15.78 11.54
N ALA A 155 6.62 -14.79 12.08
CA ALA A 155 6.87 -14.30 13.43
C ALA A 155 6.60 -15.39 14.50
N PRO A 156 7.32 -15.41 15.62
CA PRO A 156 7.06 -16.36 16.70
C PRO A 156 5.74 -16.02 17.41
N SER A 157 5.00 -17.04 17.88
CA SER A 157 3.80 -16.82 18.69
C SER A 157 4.16 -16.23 20.06
N ILE A 158 3.34 -15.29 20.55
CA ILE A 158 3.51 -14.73 21.89
C ILE A 158 3.12 -15.80 22.90
N LYS A 159 4.07 -16.28 23.70
CA LYS A 159 3.78 -17.18 24.83
C LYS A 159 3.03 -16.38 25.89
N THR A 160 1.74 -16.65 26.05
CA THR A 160 0.96 -16.12 27.17
C THR A 160 1.47 -16.78 28.45
N LYS A 161 2.21 -16.05 29.29
CA LYS A 161 2.49 -16.54 30.65
C LYS A 161 1.15 -16.67 31.36
N ALA A 162 0.75 -17.90 31.70
CA ALA A 162 -0.35 -18.14 32.61
C ALA A 162 -0.05 -17.36 33.89
N LYS A 163 -0.90 -16.39 34.24
CA LYS A 163 -0.90 -15.82 35.58
C LYS A 163 -1.26 -16.96 36.52
N GLY A 164 -0.28 -17.46 37.27
CA GLY A 164 -0.53 -18.39 38.36
C GLY A 164 -1.55 -17.76 39.30
N SER A 165 -2.68 -18.45 39.46
CA SER A 165 -3.69 -18.19 40.49
C SER A 165 -3.13 -18.48 41.87
#